data_AF-A0A841YBC8-F1
#
_entry.id   AF-A0A841YBC8-F1
#
_cell.length_a   1.000
_cell.length_b   1.000
_cell.length_c   1.000
_cell.angle_alpha   90.00
_cell.angle_beta   90.00
_cell.angle_gamma   90.00
#
_symmetry.space_group_name_H-M   'P 1'
#
loop_
_entity.id
_entity.type
_entity.pdbx_description
1 polymer ?
#
loop_
_entity_poly.entity_id
_entity_poly.type
_entity_poly.pdbx_seq_one_letter_code
_entity_poly.pdbx_strand_id
1 'polypeptide(L)' 'MLIGHHPSGLSVMIRYNGKFYVYQAKYNQGCHKDLELAKRLAVIDSYSRDNQRANYNEEILDWSWRTIEE' A
#
# COMPACT_ATOMS: atom_id res chain seq x y z
N MET A 1 8.74 0.09 -10.52
CA MET A 1 7.43 0.30 -9.85
C MET A 1 7.17 -0.85 -8.87
N LEU A 2 6.46 -0.65 -7.75
CA LEU A 2 6.13 -1.71 -6.79
C LEU A 2 4.61 -1.88 -6.72
N ILE A 3 4.12 -3.11 -6.75
CA ILE A 3 2.69 -3.41 -6.60
C ILE A 3 2.48 -4.34 -5.42
N GLY A 4 1.52 -4.02 -4.57
CA GLY A 4 1.03 -4.88 -3.49
C GLY A 4 -0.33 -5.45 -3.87
N HIS A 5 -0.53 -6.74 -3.64
CA HIS A 5 -1.81 -7.43 -3.85
C HIS A 5 -2.25 -8.15 -2.59
N HIS A 6 -3.54 -8.03 -2.28
CA HIS A 6 -4.19 -8.74 -1.18
C HIS A 6 -5.14 -9.83 -1.71
N PRO A 7 -5.29 -10.99 -1.04
CA PRO A 7 -6.19 -12.06 -1.46
C PRO A 7 -7.66 -11.66 -1.62
N SER A 8 -8.12 -10.59 -0.96
CA SER A 8 -9.47 -10.06 -1.15
C SER A 8 -9.70 -9.32 -2.48
N GLY A 9 -8.66 -9.20 -3.32
CA GLY A 9 -8.71 -8.49 -4.60
C GLY A 9 -8.35 -7.01 -4.50
N LEU A 10 -7.88 -6.53 -3.34
CA LEU A 10 -7.32 -5.18 -3.21
C LEU A 10 -5.90 -5.15 -3.79
N SER A 11 -5.53 -4.00 -4.34
CA SER A 11 -4.19 -3.76 -4.87
C SER A 11 -3.75 -2.33 -4.62
N VAL A 12 -2.46 -2.14 -4.41
CA VAL A 12 -1.82 -0.83 -4.28
C VAL A 12 -0.64 -0.73 -5.21
N MET A 13 -0.36 0.48 -5.68
CA MET A 13 0.81 0.78 -6.50
C MET A 13 1.68 1.80 -5.78
N ILE A 14 2.98 1.56 -5.71
CA ILE A 14 3.97 2.45 -5.11
C ILE A 14 5.06 2.77 -6.14
N ARG A 15 5.34 4.06 -6.32
CA ARG A 15 6.38 4.57 -7.23
C ARG A 15 7.29 5.54 -6.48
N TYR A 16 8.60 5.43 -6.71
CA TYR A 16 9.57 6.36 -6.16
C TYR A 16 9.81 7.51 -7.14
N ASN A 17 9.65 8.76 -6.70
CA ASN A 17 9.81 9.93 -7.56
C ASN A 17 11.18 10.65 -7.38
N GLY A 18 12.16 9.99 -6.75
CA GLY A 18 13.46 10.59 -6.42
C GLY A 18 13.52 11.25 -5.05
N LYS A 19 12.39 11.43 -4.35
CA LYS A 19 12.34 12.02 -3.01
C LYS A 19 11.39 11.30 -2.05
N PHE A 20 10.26 10.82 -2.57
CA PHE A 20 9.23 10.14 -1.81
C PHE A 20 8.76 8.88 -2.56
N TYR A 21 8.28 7.91 -1.79
CA TYR A 21 7.46 6.81 -2.26
C TYR A 21 6.01 7.29 -2.30
N VAL A 22 5.50 7.49 -3.51
CA VAL A 22 4.11 7.87 -3.77
C VAL A 22 3.32 6.59 -3.97
N TYR A 23 2.23 6.41 -3.21
CA TYR A 23 1.35 5.26 -3.34
C TYR A 23 -0.04 5.65 -3.82
N GLN A 24 -0.69 4.73 -4.51
CA GLN A 24 -2.09 4.77 -4.91
C GLN A 24 -2.79 3.55 -4.35
N ALA A 25 -3.80 3.78 -3.53
CA ALA A 25 -4.66 2.77 -2.94
C ALA A 25 -6.11 2.97 -3.42
N LYS A 26 -7.01 2.06 -3.03
CA LYS A 26 -8.39 2.07 -3.52
C LYS A 26 -9.18 3.32 -3.12
N TYR A 27 -9.05 3.77 -1.87
CA TYR A 27 -9.85 4.89 -1.35
C TYR A 27 -9.05 6.18 -1.15
N ASN A 28 -7.71 6.12 -1.25
CA ASN A 28 -6.87 7.28 -1.09
C ASN A 28 -5.52 7.11 -1.79
N GLN A 29 -4.75 8.19 -1.87
CA GLN A 29 -3.37 8.21 -2.32
C GLN A 29 -2.54 9.08 -1.38
N GLY A 30 -1.26 8.80 -1.30
CA GLY A 30 -0.37 9.54 -0.41
C GLY A 30 1.09 9.35 -0.76
N CYS A 31 1.96 9.89 0.08
CA CYS A 31 3.39 9.70 -0.09
C CYS A 31 4.11 9.68 1.25
N HIS A 32 5.24 8.98 1.29
CA HIS A 32 6.13 8.95 2.44
C HIS A 32 7.59 8.78 2.02
N LYS A 33 8.53 9.24 2.86
CA LYS A 33 9.97 9.10 2.57
C LYS A 33 10.48 7.68 2.75
N ASP A 34 9.90 6.97 3.72
CA ASP A 34 10.19 5.59 4.04
C ASP A 34 9.24 4.64 3.27
N LEU A 35 9.82 3.62 2.62
CA LEU A 35 9.07 2.67 1.80
C LEU A 35 8.15 1.80 2.65
N GLU A 36 8.61 1.32 3.81
CA GLU A 36 7.81 0.44 4.68
C GLU A 36 6.60 1.18 5.23
N LEU A 37 6.77 2.45 5.62
CA LEU A 37 5.65 3.29 6.03
C LEU A 37 4.71 3.60 4.85
N ALA A 38 5.24 3.84 3.65
CA ALA A 38 4.40 4.02 2.46
C ALA A 38 3.56 2.77 2.17
N LYS A 39 4.11 1.57 2.32
CA LYS A 39 3.37 0.30 2.21
C LYS A 39 2.25 0.22 3.24
N ARG A 40 2.55 0.47 4.52
CA ARG A 40 1.54 0.42 5.60
C ARG A 40 0.39 1.39 5.37
N LEU A 41 0.72 2.63 4.99
CA LEU A 41 -0.29 3.64 4.68
C LEU A 41 -1.13 3.22 3.47
N ALA A 42 -0.52 2.70 2.42
CA ALA A 42 -1.25 2.21 1.24
C ALA A 42 -2.21 1.06 1.58
N VAL A 43 -1.81 0.14 2.47
CA VAL A 43 -2.67 -0.94 2.97
C VAL A 43 -3.87 -0.34 3.73
N ILE A 44 -3.63 0.54 4.70
CA ILE A 44 -4.70 1.20 5.48
C ILE A 44 -5.70 1.91 4.56
N ASP A 45 -5.18 2.65 3.59
CA ASP A 45 -5.97 3.43 2.63
C ASP A 45 -6.63 2.59 1.52
N SER A 46 -6.38 1.27 1.50
CA SER A 46 -7.09 0.32 0.63
C SER A 46 -8.43 -0.14 1.22
N TYR A 47 -8.70 0.15 2.50
CA TYR A 47 -9.95 -0.18 3.17
C TYR A 47 -10.83 1.06 3.34
N SER A 48 -12.15 0.87 3.32
CA SER A 48 -13.09 1.95 3.61
C SER A 48 -12.96 2.36 5.08
N ARG A 49 -13.32 3.60 5.41
CA ARG A 49 -13.27 4.11 6.80
C ARG A 49 -14.06 3.24 7.78
N ASP A 50 -15.15 2.61 7.31
CA ASP A 50 -15.99 1.71 8.10
C ASP A 50 -15.39 0.31 8.30
N ASN A 51 -14.41 -0.08 7.48
CA ASN A 51 -13.72 -1.36 7.55
C ASN A 51 -12.27 -1.20 8.02
N GLN A 52 -11.95 -0.12 8.74
CA GLN A 52 -10.63 0.02 9.30
C GLN A 52 -10.39 -1.02 10.39
N ARG A 53 -9.78 -2.14 10.01
CA ARG A 53 -9.48 -3.26 10.92
C ARG A 53 -8.50 -2.77 11.98
N ALA A 54 -8.75 -3.13 13.23
CA ALA A 54 -7.88 -2.74 14.34
C ALA A 54 -6.44 -3.31 14.24
N ASN A 55 -6.19 -4.31 13.39
CA ASN A 55 -4.93 -5.05 13.29
C ASN A 55 -4.25 -5.00 11.91
N TYR A 56 -4.01 -3.80 11.38
CA TYR A 56 -3.29 -3.61 10.12
C TYR A 56 -1.86 -4.18 10.09
N ASN A 57 -1.22 -4.33 11.25
CA ASN A 57 0.11 -4.93 11.35
C ASN A 57 0.11 -6.42 10.99
N GLU A 58 -1.01 -7.12 11.22
CA GLU A 58 -1.17 -8.50 10.76
C GLU A 58 -1.61 -8.53 9.31
N GLU A 59 -2.50 -7.62 8.91
CA GLU A 59 -2.99 -7.58 7.52
C GLU A 59 -1.88 -7.36 6.50
N ILE A 60 -0.88 -6.51 6.76
CA ILE A 60 0.22 -6.29 5.80
C ILE A 60 1.00 -7.58 5.47
N LEU A 61 0.95 -8.59 6.34
CA LEU A 61 1.58 -9.90 6.10
C LEU A 61 0.84 -10.71 5.02
N ASP A 62 -0.46 -10.44 4.83
CA ASP A 62 -1.26 -11.07 3.78
C ASP A 62 -1.03 -10.41 2.40
N TRP A 63 -0.30 -9.29 2.35
CA TRP A 63 0.00 -8.61 1.10
C TRP A 63 1.23 -9.19 0.42
N SER A 64 1.04 -9.61 -0.83
CA SER A 64 2.12 -10.03 -1.72
C SER A 64 2.66 -8.82 -2.49
N TRP A 65 3.96 -8.57 -2.39
CA TRP A 65 4.62 -7.44 -3.04
C TRP A 65 5.48 -7.90 -4.21
N ARG A 66 5.34 -7.22 -5.36
CA ARG A 66 6.13 -7.49 -6.57
C ARG A 66 6.68 -6.20 -7.16
N THR A 67 7.97 -6.20 -7.44
CA THR A 67 8.60 -5.16 -8.23
C THR A 67 8.32 -5.44 -9.69
N ILE A 68 7.83 -4.42 -10.39
CA ILE A 68 7.72 -4.40 -11.85
C ILE A 68 8.83 -3.49 -12.34
N GLU A 69 9.82 -4.09 -12.98
CA GLU A 69 10.81 -3.40 -13.79
C GLU A 69 10.12 -3.01 -15.10
N GLU A 70 10.20 -1.72 -15.46
CA GLU A 70 9.71 -1.22 -16.76
C GLU A 70 10.64 -1.66 -17.88
#